data_AF-A0A2T3J6K3-F1
#
_entry.id   AF-A0A2T3J6K3-F1
#
_cell.length_a   1.000
_cell.length_b   1.000
_cell.length_c   1.000
_cell.angle_alpha   90.00
_cell.angle_beta   90.00
_cell.angle_gamma   90.00
#
_symmetry.space_group_name_H-M   'P 1'
#
loop_
_entity.id
_entity.type
_entity.pdbx_description
1 polymer ?
#
loop_
_entity_poly.entity_id
_entity_poly.type
_entity_poly.pdbx_seq_one_letter_code
_entity_poly.pdbx_strand_id
1 'polypeptide(L)'
;MARYHNHQIKLTPRYIEAIHELLEAELEMMQEQDKDYSECWTWGICTVRNMAKPKHLHFEFGDEDFRPAGMKSNTCVREDC
;
A
#
# COMPACT_ATOMS: atom_id res chain seq x y z
N MET A 1 12.59 -8.17 -1.90
CA MET A 1 13.53 -7.22 -1.28
C MET A 1 13.51 -5.94 -2.07
N ALA A 2 13.15 -4.82 -1.43
CA ALA A 2 13.30 -3.50 -2.03
C ALA A 2 14.75 -3.27 -2.49
N ARG A 3 14.94 -2.38 -3.46
CA ARG A 3 16.26 -2.12 -4.05
C ARG A 3 16.57 -0.63 -4.18
N TYR A 4 17.85 -0.29 -4.03
CA TYR A 4 18.42 1.01 -4.36
C TYR A 4 19.53 0.81 -5.39
N HIS A 5 19.32 1.27 -6.63
CA HIS A 5 20.14 0.87 -7.78
C HIS A 5 20.23 -0.66 -7.90
N ASN A 6 21.43 -1.22 -7.72
CA ASN A 6 21.74 -2.65 -7.79
C ASN A 6 21.87 -3.28 -6.40
N HIS A 7 21.65 -2.51 -5.33
CA HIS A 7 21.75 -2.98 -3.96
C HIS A 7 20.37 -3.38 -3.45
N GLN A 8 20.28 -4.60 -2.94
CA GLN A 8 19.13 -5.02 -2.16
C GLN A 8 19.18 -4.33 -0.80
N ILE A 9 18.04 -3.82 -0.36
CA ILE A 9 17.88 -3.15 0.92
C ILE A 9 16.73 -3.79 1.68
N LYS A 10 16.84 -3.81 3.00
CA LYS A 10 15.78 -4.24 3.89
C LYS A 10 15.00 -3.02 4.34
N LEU A 11 13.69 -3.02 4.12
CA LEU A 11 12.82 -2.00 4.67
C LEU A 11 12.82 -2.07 6.20
N THR A 12 12.91 -0.92 6.85
CA THR A 12 12.84 -0.88 8.31
C THR A 12 11.39 -1.08 8.76
N PRO A 13 11.15 -1.66 9.96
CA PRO A 13 9.80 -1.80 10.50
C PRO A 13 9.04 -0.48 10.55
N ARG A 14 9.69 0.58 11.04
CA ARG A 14 9.13 1.94 11.10
C ARG A 14 8.69 2.48 9.73
N TYR A 15 9.43 2.16 8.66
CA TYR A 15 9.07 2.58 7.31
C TYR A 15 7.81 1.85 6.83
N ILE A 16 7.72 0.55 7.09
CA ILE A 16 6.55 -0.27 6.77
C ILE A 16 5.33 0.24 7.54
N GLU A 17 5.45 0.46 8.85
CA GLU A 17 4.39 1.00 9.70
C GLU A 17 3.90 2.36 9.20
N ALA A 18 4.81 3.29 8.87
CA ALA A 18 4.42 4.60 8.36
C ALA A 18 3.60 4.52 7.05
N ILE A 19 3.88 3.53 6.20
CA ILE A 19 3.09 3.31 4.97
C ILE A 19 1.74 2.67 5.29
N HIS A 20 1.67 1.76 6.26
CA HIS A 20 0.39 1.22 6.72
C HIS A 20 -0.51 2.35 7.24
N GLU A 21 0.00 3.20 8.11
CA GLU A 21 -0.73 4.36 8.64
C GLU A 21 -1.19 5.30 7.51
N LEU A 22 -0.35 5.56 6.51
CA LEU A 22 -0.73 6.36 5.34
C LEU A 22 -1.90 5.73 4.56
N LEU A 23 -1.81 4.41 4.29
CA LEU A 23 -2.86 3.68 3.58
C LEU A 23 -4.19 3.69 4.37
N GLU A 24 -4.13 3.51 5.69
CA GLU A 24 -5.33 3.51 6.55
C GLU A 24 -6.00 4.90 6.55
N ALA A 25 -5.20 5.96 6.68
CA ALA A 25 -5.71 7.32 6.60
C ALA A 25 -6.32 7.65 5.24
N GLU A 26 -5.72 7.21 4.12
CA GLU A 26 -6.29 7.41 2.79
C GLU A 26 -7.62 6.64 2.62
N LEU A 27 -7.71 5.40 3.11
CA LEU A 27 -8.95 4.64 3.12
C LEU A 27 -10.06 5.36 3.90
N GLU A 28 -9.76 5.81 5.12
CA GLU A 28 -10.69 6.56 5.97
C GLU A 28 -11.18 7.83 5.26
N MET A 29 -10.25 8.64 4.75
CA MET A 29 -10.59 9.88 4.03
C MET A 29 -11.51 9.65 2.84
N MET A 30 -11.26 8.60 2.05
CA MET A 30 -12.05 8.33 0.84
C MET A 30 -13.42 7.75 1.17
N GLN A 31 -13.52 6.88 2.17
CA GLN A 31 -14.81 6.38 2.67
C GLN A 31 -15.71 7.51 3.20
N GLU A 32 -15.11 8.53 3.84
CA GLU A 32 -15.85 9.69 4.33
C GLU A 32 -16.29 10.63 3.21
N GLN A 33 -15.41 10.85 2.23
CA GLN A 33 -15.61 11.80 1.13
C GLN A 33 -16.69 11.32 0.14
N ASP A 34 -16.75 10.02 -0.15
CA ASP A 34 -17.66 9.46 -1.15
C ASP A 34 -18.44 8.28 -0.57
N LYS A 35 -19.48 8.58 0.21
CA LYS A 35 -20.28 7.57 0.91
C LYS A 35 -20.97 6.59 -0.03
N ASP A 36 -21.32 7.05 -1.22
CA ASP A 36 -22.01 6.25 -2.24
C ASP A 36 -21.05 5.26 -2.93
N TYR A 37 -19.74 5.53 -2.91
CA TYR A 37 -18.68 4.66 -3.44
C TYR A 37 -17.68 4.21 -2.37
N SER A 38 -18.07 4.28 -1.10
CA SER A 38 -17.23 3.85 0.04
C SER A 38 -16.81 2.38 -0.06
N GLU A 39 -17.62 1.59 -0.76
CA GLU A 39 -17.33 0.19 -1.10
C GLU A 39 -16.09 0.01 -1.98
N CYS A 40 -15.64 1.04 -2.72
CA CYS A 40 -14.42 1.01 -3.54
C CYS A 40 -13.12 1.22 -2.74
N TRP A 41 -13.23 1.45 -1.43
CA TRP A 41 -12.11 1.80 -0.55
C TRP A 41 -12.08 0.88 0.67
N THR A 42 -12.00 -0.43 0.47
CA THR A 42 -11.98 -1.41 1.58
C THR A 42 -10.58 -1.86 1.94
N TRP A 43 -9.65 -1.84 0.99
CA TRP A 43 -8.25 -2.20 1.20
C TRP A 43 -7.30 -1.35 0.36
N GLY A 44 -6.04 -1.32 0.80
CA GLY A 44 -4.94 -0.64 0.13
C GLY A 44 -3.66 -1.47 0.13
N ILE A 45 -2.90 -1.43 -0.96
CA ILE A 45 -1.60 -2.07 -1.09
C ILE A 45 -0.59 -1.02 -1.51
N CYS A 46 0.55 -1.00 -0.82
CA CYS A 46 1.71 -0.28 -1.27
C CYS A 46 2.79 -1.26 -1.74
N THR A 47 3.13 -1.19 -3.01
CA THR A 47 4.24 -1.93 -3.60
C THR A 47 5.48 -1.02 -3.64
N VAL A 48 6.50 -1.38 -2.85
CA VAL A 48 7.78 -0.69 -2.81
C VAL A 48 8.70 -1.24 -3.89
N ARG A 49 8.97 -0.40 -4.89
CA ARG A 49 9.84 -0.68 -6.05
C ARG A 49 11.25 -0.13 -5.82
N ASN A 50 12.00 0.09 -6.91
CA ASN A 50 13.35 0.64 -6.84
C ASN A 50 13.35 2.07 -6.27
N MET A 51 13.90 2.26 -5.08
CA MET A 51 13.93 3.55 -4.37
C MET A 51 14.79 4.60 -5.07
N ALA A 52 15.68 4.21 -5.99
CA ALA A 52 16.43 5.15 -6.83
C ALA A 52 15.60 5.73 -7.99
N LYS A 53 14.34 5.31 -8.14
CA LYS A 53 13.43 5.78 -9.19
C LYS A 53 12.36 6.70 -8.61
N PRO A 54 11.91 7.71 -9.39
CA PRO A 54 10.68 8.42 -9.04
C PRO A 54 9.51 7.44 -9.02
N LYS A 55 8.53 7.67 -8.13
CA LYS A 55 7.35 6.78 -7.95
C LYS A 55 7.73 5.36 -7.53
N HIS A 56 8.71 5.24 -6.63
CA HIS A 56 9.08 3.95 -6.05
C HIS A 56 7.98 3.38 -5.13
N LEU A 57 7.08 4.20 -4.64
CA LEU A 57 5.85 3.77 -3.99
C LEU A 57 4.75 3.69 -5.04
N HIS A 58 4.15 2.52 -5.18
CA HIS A 58 2.97 2.32 -6.01
C HIS A 58 1.81 1.88 -5.12
N PHE A 59 0.81 2.75 -5.01
CA PHE A 59 -0.39 2.50 -4.22
C PHE A 59 -1.50 1.97 -5.13
N GLU A 60 -2.23 0.99 -4.63
CA GLU A 60 -3.41 0.40 -5.25
C GLU A 60 -4.47 0.25 -4.16
N PHE A 61 -5.71 0.57 -4.50
CA PHE A 61 -6.86 0.45 -3.61
C PHE A 61 -7.99 -0.24 -4.37
N GLY A 62 -8.93 -0.83 -3.64
CA GLY A 62 -10.08 -1.46 -4.28
C GLY A 62 -11.19 -1.83 -3.32
N ASP A 63 -12.25 -2.37 -3.92
CA ASP A 63 -13.40 -2.95 -3.24
C ASP A 63 -13.13 -4.37 -2.73
N GLU A 64 -14.02 -4.88 -1.87
CA GLU A 64 -13.85 -6.20 -1.28
C GLU A 64 -13.93 -7.33 -2.32
N ASP A 65 -14.62 -7.15 -3.44
CA ASP A 65 -14.77 -8.16 -4.49
C ASP A 65 -13.44 -8.42 -5.21
N PHE A 66 -12.56 -7.42 -5.29
CA PHE A 66 -11.22 -7.53 -5.88
C PHE A 66 -10.10 -7.73 -4.85
N ARG A 67 -10.43 -7.95 -3.57
CA ARG A 67 -9.40 -8.12 -2.53
C ARG A 67 -8.46 -9.29 -2.83
N PRO A 68 -7.13 -9.07 -2.88
CA PRO A 68 -6.20 -10.15 -3.13
C PRO A 68 -6.23 -11.24 -2.06
N ALA A 69 -6.27 -12.50 -2.50
CA ALA A 69 -6.25 -13.66 -1.63
C ALA A 69 -5.06 -13.64 -0.66
N GLY A 70 -5.30 -13.98 0.61
CA GLY A 70 -4.26 -14.06 1.64
C GLY A 70 -3.89 -12.74 2.31
N MET A 71 -4.59 -11.63 2.02
CA MET A 71 -4.50 -10.42 2.84
C MET A 71 -5.06 -10.69 4.25
N LYS A 72 -4.25 -10.37 5.27
CA LYS A 72 -4.63 -10.50 6.69
C LYS A 72 -5.12 -9.19 7.30
N SER A 73 -4.93 -8.08 6.60
CA SER A 73 -5.23 -6.72 7.01
C SER A 73 -5.79 -5.95 5.82
N ASN A 74 -6.46 -4.83 6.08
CA ASN A 74 -6.99 -3.95 5.03
C ASN A 74 -5.86 -3.22 4.30
N THR A 75 -4.73 -3.02 4.96
CA THR A 75 -3.54 -2.43 4.35
C THR A 75 -2.42 -3.45 4.20
N CYS A 76 -1.65 -3.38 3.13
CA CYS A 76 -0.52 -4.29 2.91
C CYS A 76 0.66 -3.57 2.28
N VAL A 77 1.86 -3.74 2.84
CA VAL A 77 3.09 -3.25 2.23
C VAL A 77 3.88 -4.44 1.68
N ARG A 78 4.16 -4.42 0.38
CA ARG A 78 4.86 -5.49 -0.33
C ARG A 78 6.06 -4.95 -1.07
N GLU A 79 7.00 -5.82 -1.38
CA GLU A 79 8.16 -5.51 -2.19
C GLU A 79 7.95 -6.09 -3.60
N ASP A 80 8.24 -5.29 -4.62
CA ASP A 80 8.25 -5.76 -6.01
C ASP A 80 9.59 -6.47 -6.28
N CYS A 81 9.54 -7.78 -6.52
CA CYS A 81 10.73 -8.60 -6.75
C CYS A 81 11.22 -8.51 -8.20
#